data_AF-A0A821K798-F1
#
_entry.id   AF-A0A821K798-F1
#
_cell.length_a   1.000
_cell.length_b   1.000
_cell.length_c   1.000
_cell.angle_alpha   90.00
_cell.angle_beta   90.00
_cell.angle_gamma   90.00
#
_symmetry.space_group_name_H-M   'P 1'
#
loop_
_entity.id
_entity.type
_entity.pdbx_description
1 polymer ?
#
loop_
_entity_poly.entity_id
_entity_poly.type
_entity_poly.pdbx_seq_one_letter_code
_entity_poly.pdbx_strand_id
1 'polypeptide(L)'
;RTRVKKNYVDDDDFFEEVLEKGQKWNIEVKLNAPDNYQGKFVEELTADEFNVSYIQRTGFPNPIIIKQHRGLGLQVPTSHFTIHDVRSCIGSQRLIDVVHVDTQESSQMTMKSWTDYYDQSPEKRSQLLNVISLEFSHTKLEKYVESPLLVREIDWVSNAWPKYWENVQAEYQNDLKQEHMYYPKTR
;
A
#
# COMPACT_ATOMS: atom_id res chain seq x y z
N ARG A 1 8.35 -4.55 -42.80
CA ARG A 1 7.66 -4.68 -41.50
C ARG A 1 7.85 -3.36 -40.74
N THR A 2 6.82 -2.53 -40.71
CA THR A 2 6.88 -1.20 -40.08
C THR A 2 6.72 -1.35 -38.58
N ARG A 3 7.74 -0.94 -37.81
CA ARG A 3 7.73 -0.99 -36.34
C ARG A 3 6.91 0.19 -35.83
N VAL A 4 5.68 -0.07 -35.40
CA VAL A 4 4.87 0.93 -34.68
C VAL A 4 5.54 1.15 -33.32
N LYS A 5 6.11 2.34 -33.11
CA LYS A 5 6.52 2.80 -31.78
C LYS A 5 5.25 2.98 -30.96
N LYS A 6 5.07 2.17 -29.92
CA LYS A 6 4.13 2.49 -28.86
C LYS A 6 4.74 3.67 -28.10
N ASN A 7 4.10 4.84 -28.20
CA ASN A 7 4.40 5.93 -27.30
C ASN A 7 3.80 5.54 -25.96
N TYR A 8 4.66 5.22 -25.00
CA TYR A 8 4.27 5.25 -23.59
C TYR A 8 4.26 6.74 -23.22
N VAL A 9 3.10 7.25 -22.85
CA VAL A 9 3.05 8.49 -22.07
C VAL A 9 3.51 8.07 -20.69
N ASP A 10 4.58 8.67 -20.17
CA ASP A 10 4.98 8.44 -18.79
C ASP A 10 3.82 8.88 -17.91
N ASP A 11 3.29 7.97 -17.08
CA ASP A 11 2.14 8.26 -16.22
C ASP A 11 2.42 9.48 -15.32
N ASP A 12 3.68 9.74 -15.00
CA ASP A 12 4.16 10.91 -14.25
C ASP A 12 3.78 12.25 -14.93
N ASP A 13 3.89 12.36 -16.26
CA ASP A 13 3.51 13.57 -17.01
C ASP A 13 1.99 13.85 -16.90
N PHE A 14 1.18 12.79 -16.81
CA PHE A 14 -0.27 12.93 -16.64
C PHE A 14 -0.62 13.42 -15.22
N PHE A 15 0.06 12.89 -14.20
CA PHE A 15 -0.14 13.34 -12.83
C PHE A 15 0.28 14.80 -12.66
N GLU A 16 1.44 15.21 -13.18
CA GLU A 16 1.89 16.61 -13.13
C GLU A 16 0.90 17.58 -13.79
N GLU A 17 0.34 17.24 -14.96
CA GLU A 17 -0.64 18.10 -15.64
C GLU A 17 -1.97 18.23 -14.86
N VAL A 18 -2.40 17.17 -14.17
CA VAL A 18 -3.59 17.18 -13.30
C VAL A 18 -3.36 18.06 -12.07
N LEU A 19 -2.14 18.07 -11.53
CA LEU A 19 -1.75 18.86 -10.37
C LEU A 19 -1.71 20.35 -10.69
N GLU A 20 -1.12 20.73 -11.83
CA GLU A 20 -1.01 22.13 -12.26
C GLU A 20 -2.36 22.77 -12.62
N LYS A 21 -3.33 21.98 -13.11
CA LYS A 21 -4.58 22.51 -13.67
C LYS A 21 -5.81 22.32 -12.76
N GLY A 22 -5.62 21.73 -11.59
CA GLY A 22 -6.69 21.34 -10.68
C GLY A 22 -7.54 20.20 -11.25
N GLN A 23 -8.22 19.47 -10.35
CA GLN A 23 -9.05 18.33 -10.72
C GLN A 23 -10.26 18.76 -11.57
N LYS A 24 -10.14 18.61 -12.91
CA LYS A 24 -11.18 19.00 -13.88
C LYS A 24 -12.35 18.03 -14.00
N TRP A 25 -12.37 16.97 -13.19
CA TRP A 25 -13.35 15.90 -13.27
C TRP A 25 -14.01 15.70 -11.90
N ASN A 26 -15.31 15.37 -11.92
CA ASN A 26 -16.09 15.19 -10.70
C ASN A 26 -16.08 13.73 -10.26
N ILE A 27 -15.54 13.45 -9.07
CA ILE A 27 -15.44 12.09 -8.51
C ILE A 27 -16.81 11.45 -8.26
N GLU A 28 -17.83 12.22 -7.84
CA GLU A 28 -19.18 11.68 -7.62
C GLU A 28 -19.80 11.20 -8.94
N VAL A 29 -19.57 11.92 -10.04
CA VAL A 29 -20.02 11.47 -11.37
C VAL A 29 -19.34 10.16 -11.74
N LYS A 30 -18.06 10.00 -11.41
CA LYS A 30 -17.28 8.78 -11.72
C LYS A 30 -17.75 7.60 -10.88
N LEU A 31 -18.00 7.81 -9.60
CA LEU A 31 -18.52 6.79 -8.67
C LEU A 31 -19.95 6.34 -9.01
N ASN A 32 -20.78 7.25 -9.52
CA ASN A 32 -22.19 6.98 -9.87
C ASN A 32 -22.42 6.64 -11.35
N ALA A 33 -21.36 6.44 -12.14
CA ALA A 33 -21.47 6.05 -13.55
C ALA A 33 -20.86 4.65 -13.80
N PRO A 34 -21.42 3.58 -13.21
CA PRO A 34 -20.88 2.23 -13.33
C PRO A 34 -20.83 1.75 -14.79
N ASP A 35 -21.70 2.27 -15.65
CA ASP A 35 -21.74 1.94 -17.07
C ASP A 35 -20.48 2.35 -17.83
N ASN A 36 -19.72 3.31 -17.31
CA ASN A 36 -18.45 3.74 -17.90
C ASN A 36 -17.27 2.83 -17.51
N TYR A 37 -17.44 1.93 -16.54
CA TYR A 37 -16.37 1.14 -15.93
C TYR A 37 -16.69 -0.36 -15.88
N GLN A 38 -17.25 -0.91 -16.95
CA GLN A 38 -17.68 -2.31 -17.04
C GLN A 38 -16.55 -3.31 -17.39
N GLY A 39 -15.28 -2.90 -17.27
CA GLY A 39 -14.13 -3.74 -17.60
C GLY A 39 -14.04 -4.98 -16.70
N LYS A 40 -13.93 -6.16 -17.30
CA LYS A 40 -13.81 -7.45 -16.59
C LYS A 40 -12.36 -7.88 -16.53
N PHE A 41 -11.61 -7.27 -15.62
CA PHE A 41 -10.18 -7.54 -15.45
C PHE A 41 -9.89 -8.39 -14.22
N VAL A 42 -10.76 -8.36 -13.21
CA VAL A 42 -10.53 -9.02 -11.93
C VAL A 42 -10.97 -10.48 -11.99
N GLU A 43 -10.08 -11.37 -11.59
CA GLU A 43 -10.33 -12.79 -11.40
C GLU A 43 -10.71 -13.06 -9.94
N GLU A 44 -11.78 -13.81 -9.71
CA GLU A 44 -12.18 -14.22 -8.37
C GLU A 44 -11.64 -15.62 -8.09
N LEU A 45 -10.86 -15.75 -7.01
CA LEU A 45 -10.32 -17.03 -6.54
C LEU A 45 -10.77 -17.33 -5.11
N THR A 46 -10.86 -18.61 -4.80
CA THR A 46 -10.89 -19.10 -3.43
C THR A 46 -9.49 -19.11 -2.82
N ALA A 47 -9.41 -19.22 -1.48
CA ALA A 47 -8.12 -19.29 -0.81
C ALA A 47 -7.28 -20.51 -1.23
N ASP A 48 -7.92 -21.65 -1.48
CA ASP A 48 -7.24 -22.88 -1.89
C ASP A 48 -6.70 -22.80 -3.32
N GLU A 49 -7.31 -21.98 -4.19
CA GLU A 49 -6.85 -21.75 -5.56
C GLU A 49 -5.65 -20.79 -5.62
N PHE A 50 -5.50 -19.91 -4.63
CA PHE A 50 -4.41 -18.93 -4.57
C PHE A 50 -3.13 -19.54 -4.00
N ASN A 51 -2.43 -20.33 -4.81
CA ASN A 51 -1.24 -21.09 -4.44
C ASN A 51 -0.13 -21.05 -5.52
N VAL A 52 1.03 -21.62 -5.22
CA VAL A 52 2.19 -21.61 -6.13
C VAL A 52 1.89 -22.27 -7.47
N SER A 53 1.08 -23.34 -7.50
CA SER A 53 0.70 -24.02 -8.74
C SER A 53 -0.15 -23.13 -9.64
N TYR A 54 -1.02 -22.28 -9.07
CA TYR A 54 -1.73 -21.27 -9.84
C TYR A 54 -0.75 -20.29 -10.50
N ILE A 55 0.20 -19.73 -9.72
CA ILE A 55 1.19 -18.78 -10.24
C ILE A 55 2.06 -19.39 -11.33
N GLN A 56 2.54 -20.63 -11.15
CA GLN A 56 3.34 -21.33 -12.16
C GLN A 56 2.57 -21.59 -13.45
N ARG A 57 1.26 -21.84 -13.35
CA ARG A 57 0.40 -22.13 -14.51
C ARG A 57 -0.01 -20.87 -15.27
N THR A 58 -0.32 -19.79 -14.56
CA THR A 58 -0.93 -18.58 -15.16
C THR A 58 0.04 -17.42 -15.31
N GLY A 59 1.08 -17.35 -14.49
CA GLY A 59 1.99 -16.20 -14.40
C GLY A 59 1.39 -14.97 -13.72
N PHE A 60 0.28 -15.11 -12.98
CA PHE A 60 -0.43 -14.01 -12.30
C PHE A 60 -0.79 -12.83 -13.25
N PRO A 61 -1.58 -13.08 -14.32
CA PRO A 61 -1.77 -12.10 -15.39
C PRO A 61 -2.84 -11.03 -15.07
N ASN A 62 -3.73 -11.32 -14.11
CA ASN A 62 -4.89 -10.52 -13.77
C ASN A 62 -4.89 -10.15 -12.28
N PRO A 63 -5.45 -8.99 -11.90
CA PRO A 63 -5.77 -8.70 -10.50
C PRO A 63 -6.70 -9.76 -9.92
N ILE A 64 -6.46 -10.16 -8.68
CA ILE A 64 -7.22 -11.23 -8.01
C ILE A 64 -8.00 -10.65 -6.84
N ILE A 65 -9.27 -11.05 -6.71
CA ILE A 65 -10.08 -10.82 -5.51
C ILE A 65 -10.38 -12.14 -4.81
N ILE A 66 -10.13 -12.19 -3.51
CA ILE A 66 -10.49 -13.32 -2.65
C ILE A 66 -11.40 -12.77 -1.55
N LYS A 67 -12.67 -13.17 -1.55
CA LYS A 67 -13.69 -12.62 -0.64
C LYS A 67 -13.54 -13.11 0.81
N GLN A 68 -12.91 -14.26 1.01
CA GLN A 68 -12.74 -14.87 2.32
C GLN A 68 -11.25 -15.07 2.62
N HIS A 69 -10.77 -14.45 3.70
CA HIS A 69 -9.36 -14.54 4.07
C HIS A 69 -8.98 -15.90 4.68
N ARG A 70 -9.95 -16.69 5.15
CA ARG A 70 -9.71 -18.01 5.74
C ARG A 70 -9.05 -18.93 4.72
N GLY A 71 -7.93 -19.55 5.10
CA GLY A 71 -7.16 -20.44 4.24
C GLY A 71 -5.98 -19.77 3.53
N LEU A 72 -5.91 -18.43 3.49
CA LEU A 72 -4.81 -17.73 2.83
C LEU A 72 -3.48 -17.73 3.60
N GLY A 73 -3.48 -18.17 4.87
CA GLY A 73 -2.34 -17.93 5.76
C GLY A 73 -2.08 -16.43 6.02
N LEU A 74 -3.09 -15.59 5.77
CA LEU A 74 -3.13 -14.16 6.08
C LEU A 74 -3.46 -13.99 7.56
N GLN A 75 -2.70 -13.16 8.26
CA GLN A 75 -3.00 -12.72 9.61
C GLN A 75 -3.25 -11.21 9.60
N VAL A 76 -4.35 -10.78 10.20
CA VAL A 76 -4.68 -9.37 10.39
C VAL A 76 -5.16 -9.14 11.83
N PRO A 77 -5.03 -7.91 12.36
CA PRO A 77 -5.61 -7.55 13.65
C PRO A 77 -7.12 -7.80 13.71
N THR A 78 -7.65 -7.90 14.93
CA THR A 78 -9.09 -8.07 15.15
C THR A 78 -9.89 -6.88 14.62
N SER A 79 -11.19 -7.05 14.42
CA SER A 79 -12.11 -5.98 13.98
C SER A 79 -12.21 -4.78 14.93
N HIS A 80 -11.71 -4.90 16.17
CA HIS A 80 -11.67 -3.81 17.15
C HIS A 80 -10.36 -3.01 17.10
N PHE A 81 -9.43 -3.36 16.21
CA PHE A 81 -8.14 -2.69 16.10
C PHE A 81 -8.33 -1.28 15.53
N THR A 82 -7.74 -0.28 16.19
CA THR A 82 -7.94 1.14 15.91
C THR A 82 -6.66 1.86 15.52
N ILE A 83 -6.79 3.11 15.06
CA ILE A 83 -5.64 3.98 14.82
C ILE A 83 -4.80 4.22 16.10
N HIS A 84 -5.42 4.15 17.28
CA HIS A 84 -4.70 4.26 18.56
C HIS A 84 -3.81 3.05 18.83
N ASP A 85 -4.23 1.86 18.41
CA ASP A 85 -3.42 0.64 18.52
C ASP A 85 -2.24 0.69 17.55
N VAL A 86 -2.46 1.21 16.32
CA VAL A 86 -1.37 1.53 15.38
C VAL A 86 -0.38 2.49 16.04
N ARG A 87 -0.85 3.62 16.59
CA ARG A 87 0.01 4.58 17.30
C ARG A 87 0.81 3.93 18.43
N SER A 88 0.18 3.03 19.20
CA SER A 88 0.82 2.34 20.33
C SER A 88 1.87 1.33 19.88
N CYS A 89 1.69 0.70 18.72
CA CYS A 89 2.64 -0.25 18.16
C CYS A 89 3.82 0.41 17.46
N ILE A 90 3.56 1.54 16.78
CA ILE A 90 4.51 2.28 15.95
C ILE A 90 5.31 3.32 16.76
N GLY A 91 4.68 3.93 17.77
CA GLY A 91 5.24 4.98 18.59
C GLY A 91 4.75 6.38 18.20
N SER A 92 4.30 7.15 19.20
CA SER A 92 3.66 8.46 19.01
C SER A 92 4.51 9.52 18.29
N GLN A 93 5.84 9.49 18.48
CA GLN A 93 6.78 10.46 17.90
C GLN A 93 7.31 10.06 16.54
N ARG A 94 6.94 8.88 16.01
CA ARG A 94 7.40 8.46 14.69
C ARG A 94 6.83 9.41 13.64
N LEU A 95 7.71 9.96 12.80
CA LEU A 95 7.30 10.74 11.64
C LEU A 95 6.77 9.78 10.56
N ILE A 96 5.67 10.17 9.95
CA ILE A 96 5.04 9.48 8.84
C ILE A 96 4.84 10.43 7.68
N ASP A 97 4.92 9.91 6.47
CA ASP A 97 4.56 10.64 5.26
C ASP A 97 3.03 10.66 5.11
N VAL A 98 2.49 11.85 4.85
CA VAL A 98 1.07 12.12 4.68
C VAL A 98 0.86 12.86 3.38
N VAL A 99 -0.07 12.36 2.57
CA VAL A 99 -0.44 12.93 1.27
C VAL A 99 -1.65 13.84 1.44
N HIS A 100 -1.56 15.06 0.93
CA HIS A 100 -2.70 15.97 0.78
C HIS A 100 -3.50 15.52 -0.43
N VAL A 101 -4.74 15.06 -0.24
CA VAL A 101 -5.52 14.43 -1.32
C VAL A 101 -5.86 15.44 -2.43
N ASP A 102 -6.02 16.71 -2.10
CA ASP A 102 -6.37 17.73 -3.09
C ASP A 102 -5.18 18.11 -3.99
N THR A 103 -3.97 18.20 -3.42
CA THR A 103 -2.76 18.65 -4.14
C THR A 103 -1.82 17.52 -4.50
N GLN A 104 -2.09 16.28 -4.07
CA GLN A 104 -1.18 15.12 -4.12
C GLN A 104 0.24 15.38 -3.58
N GLU A 105 0.46 16.50 -2.89
CA GLU A 105 1.73 16.83 -2.27
C GLU A 105 1.95 16.01 -1.00
N SER A 106 3.20 15.65 -0.74
CA SER A 106 3.59 14.92 0.46
C SER A 106 4.12 15.86 1.55
N SER A 107 3.69 15.62 2.78
CA SER A 107 4.16 16.29 4.00
C SER A 107 4.49 15.26 5.07
N GLN A 108 5.09 15.67 6.19
CA GLN A 108 5.35 14.77 7.31
C GLN A 108 4.66 15.27 8.58
N MET A 109 4.17 14.34 9.39
CA MET A 109 3.72 14.62 10.75
C MET A 109 3.97 13.43 11.67
N THR A 110 3.81 13.63 12.98
CA THR A 110 3.95 12.52 13.93
C THR A 110 2.74 11.60 13.89
N MET A 111 2.92 10.31 14.22
CA MET A 111 1.81 9.37 14.43
C MET A 111 0.78 9.88 15.43
N LYS A 112 1.20 10.63 16.45
CA LYS A 112 0.29 11.30 17.38
C LYS A 112 -0.59 12.32 16.65
N SER A 113 0.02 13.25 15.90
CA SER A 113 -0.70 14.26 15.12
C SER A 113 -1.66 13.63 14.12
N TRP A 114 -1.26 12.54 13.46
CA TRP A 114 -2.12 11.79 12.56
C TRP A 114 -3.32 11.14 13.28
N THR A 115 -3.09 10.56 14.46
CA THR A 115 -4.16 10.00 15.29
C THR A 115 -5.14 11.09 15.71
N ASP A 116 -4.62 12.23 16.18
CA ASP A 116 -5.41 13.38 16.59
C ASP A 116 -6.22 13.96 15.41
N TYR A 117 -5.68 13.93 14.18
CA TYR A 117 -6.40 14.27 12.94
C TYR A 117 -7.50 13.24 12.61
N TYR A 118 -7.19 11.95 12.73
CA TYR A 118 -8.11 10.86 12.42
C TYR A 118 -9.34 10.86 13.34
N ASP A 119 -9.18 11.27 14.61
CA ASP A 119 -10.28 11.38 15.57
C ASP A 119 -11.19 12.59 15.34
N GLN A 120 -10.78 13.56 14.53
CA GLN A 120 -11.63 14.71 14.20
C GLN A 120 -12.84 14.24 13.40
N SER A 121 -14.00 14.83 13.70
CA SER A 121 -15.20 14.65 12.87
C SER A 121 -14.96 15.21 11.46
N PRO A 122 -15.58 14.63 10.42
CA PRO A 122 -15.35 15.06 9.04
C PRO A 122 -15.52 16.57 8.82
N GLU A 123 -16.45 17.22 9.53
CA GLU A 123 -16.75 18.66 9.40
C GLU A 123 -15.67 19.55 10.00
N LYS A 124 -14.84 19.02 10.91
CA LYS A 124 -13.74 19.75 11.56
C LYS A 124 -12.41 19.59 10.85
N ARG A 125 -12.30 18.64 9.92
CA ARG A 125 -11.08 18.40 9.15
C ARG A 125 -10.94 19.50 8.10
N SER A 126 -9.94 20.36 8.28
CA SER A 126 -9.66 21.46 7.35
C SER A 126 -9.07 21.00 6.01
N GLN A 127 -8.51 19.79 5.98
CA GLN A 127 -7.83 19.20 4.82
C GLN A 127 -8.16 17.71 4.75
N LEU A 128 -8.23 17.18 3.53
CA LEU A 128 -8.35 15.74 3.30
C LEU A 128 -6.94 15.14 3.16
N LEU A 129 -6.56 14.32 4.12
CA LEU A 129 -5.23 13.74 4.22
C LEU A 129 -5.31 12.22 4.12
N ASN A 130 -4.26 11.60 3.58
CA ASN A 130 -4.15 10.16 3.45
C ASN A 130 -2.75 9.66 3.84
N VAL A 131 -2.70 8.45 4.42
CA VAL A 131 -1.45 7.76 4.76
C VAL A 131 -1.47 6.40 4.07
N ILE A 132 -0.61 6.23 3.08
CA ILE A 132 -0.51 5.00 2.26
C ILE A 132 0.90 4.38 2.28
N SER A 133 1.88 5.08 2.84
CA SER A 133 3.30 4.68 2.86
C SER A 133 3.81 4.35 4.27
N LEU A 134 2.92 4.01 5.21
CA LEU A 134 3.32 3.60 6.56
C LEU A 134 3.92 2.19 6.55
N GLU A 135 5.24 2.12 6.44
CA GLU A 135 6.02 0.90 6.62
C GLU A 135 6.17 0.57 8.12
N PHE A 136 5.90 -0.67 8.54
CA PHE A 136 5.82 -1.04 9.96
C PHE A 136 6.57 -2.32 10.36
N SER A 137 7.39 -2.91 9.49
CA SER A 137 8.38 -3.91 9.88
C SER A 137 9.28 -3.38 11.00
N HIS A 138 9.79 -4.27 11.85
CA HIS A 138 10.59 -3.93 13.02
C HIS A 138 9.85 -3.06 14.07
N THR A 139 8.52 -3.00 14.01
CA THR A 139 7.69 -2.43 15.07
C THR A 139 6.91 -3.53 15.78
N LYS A 140 6.18 -3.19 16.86
CA LYS A 140 5.27 -4.16 17.49
C LYS A 140 4.13 -4.58 16.56
N LEU A 141 3.81 -3.78 15.54
CA LEU A 141 2.70 -4.03 14.63
C LEU A 141 2.94 -5.22 13.72
N GLU A 142 4.20 -5.46 13.33
CA GLU A 142 4.61 -6.57 12.48
C GLU A 142 4.14 -7.94 12.99
N LYS A 143 4.04 -8.12 14.31
CA LYS A 143 3.58 -9.39 14.92
C LYS A 143 2.09 -9.65 14.74
N TYR A 144 1.31 -8.63 14.37
CA TYR A 144 -0.14 -8.74 14.20
C TYR A 144 -0.55 -8.93 12.73
N VAL A 145 0.33 -8.61 11.79
CA VAL A 145 0.05 -8.64 10.35
C VAL A 145 1.01 -9.61 9.68
N GLU A 146 0.46 -10.59 8.98
CA GLU A 146 1.23 -11.49 8.14
C GLU A 146 0.53 -11.54 6.77
N SER A 147 1.30 -11.40 5.68
CA SER A 147 0.79 -11.45 4.31
C SER A 147 0.14 -12.82 3.99
N PRO A 148 -0.45 -13.07 2.81
CA PRO A 148 -0.84 -14.43 2.42
C PRO A 148 0.36 -15.38 2.28
N LEU A 149 0.17 -16.68 2.53
CA LEU A 149 1.22 -17.70 2.48
C LEU A 149 1.94 -17.70 1.13
N LEU A 150 1.18 -17.68 0.03
CA LEU A 150 1.71 -17.63 -1.32
C LEU A 150 2.68 -16.46 -1.53
N VAL A 151 2.37 -15.28 -0.99
CA VAL A 151 3.24 -14.10 -1.13
C VAL A 151 4.59 -14.37 -0.46
N ARG A 152 4.59 -14.97 0.74
CA ARG A 152 5.83 -15.35 1.44
C ARG A 152 6.64 -16.40 0.69
N GLU A 153 5.97 -17.33 0.00
CA GLU A 153 6.63 -18.39 -0.77
C GLU A 153 7.32 -17.88 -2.05
N ILE A 154 6.87 -16.77 -2.63
CA ILE A 154 7.39 -16.27 -3.92
C ILE A 154 8.09 -14.92 -3.85
N ASP A 155 7.96 -14.19 -2.74
CA ASP A 155 8.58 -12.86 -2.56
C ASP A 155 10.11 -12.93 -2.72
N TRP A 156 10.66 -12.07 -3.57
CA TRP A 156 12.10 -11.99 -3.80
C TRP A 156 12.88 -11.48 -2.58
N VAL A 157 12.30 -10.59 -1.77
CA VAL A 157 12.99 -10.11 -0.57
C VAL A 157 13.17 -11.26 0.42
N SER A 158 12.15 -12.10 0.59
CA SER A 158 12.18 -13.27 1.48
C SER A 158 13.03 -14.43 0.94
N ASN A 159 13.02 -14.67 -0.38
CA ASN A 159 13.59 -15.88 -0.98
C ASN A 159 14.93 -15.70 -1.69
N ALA A 160 15.25 -14.48 -2.15
CA ALA A 160 16.45 -14.20 -2.95
C ALA A 160 17.41 -13.18 -2.29
N TRP A 161 16.91 -12.27 -1.44
CA TRP A 161 17.78 -11.30 -0.78
C TRP A 161 18.66 -11.96 0.30
N PRO A 162 19.96 -11.60 0.41
CA PRO A 162 20.80 -12.20 1.44
C PRO A 162 20.36 -11.80 2.85
N LYS A 163 19.96 -12.80 3.66
CA LYS A 163 19.43 -12.62 5.03
C LYS A 163 20.36 -11.87 5.98
N TYR A 164 21.67 -11.89 5.72
CA TYR A 164 22.63 -11.10 6.50
C TYR A 164 22.27 -9.61 6.51
N TRP A 165 21.91 -9.06 5.35
CA TRP A 165 21.59 -7.62 5.21
C TRP A 165 20.27 -7.22 5.86
N GLU A 166 19.32 -8.16 5.94
CA GLU A 166 18.06 -7.96 6.66
C GLU A 166 18.31 -7.81 8.17
N ASN A 167 19.14 -8.69 8.73
CA ASN A 167 19.46 -8.67 10.17
C ASN A 167 20.22 -7.42 10.59
N VAL A 168 21.10 -6.89 9.73
CA VAL A 168 21.87 -5.66 10.00
C VAL A 168 20.97 -4.42 10.11
N GLN A 169 19.86 -4.40 9.38
CA GLN A 169 18.94 -3.27 9.35
C GLN A 169 17.97 -3.23 10.55
N ALA A 170 17.77 -4.35 11.26
CA ALA A 170 16.89 -4.40 12.44
C ALA A 170 17.36 -3.51 13.59
N GLU A 171 18.65 -3.14 13.62
CA GLU A 171 19.23 -2.33 14.69
C GLU A 171 19.01 -0.82 14.50
N TYR A 172 18.72 -0.37 13.28
CA TYR A 172 18.59 1.06 12.97
C TYR A 172 17.53 1.34 11.88
N GLN A 173 16.50 2.10 12.29
CA GLN A 173 15.79 3.09 11.47
C GLN A 173 14.76 2.56 10.43
N ASN A 174 13.47 2.77 10.74
CA ASN A 174 12.35 2.60 9.80
C ASN A 174 11.99 3.92 9.08
N ASP A 175 13.00 4.73 8.80
CA ASP A 175 12.86 5.87 7.89
C ASP A 175 13.15 5.34 6.48
N LEU A 176 12.27 5.60 5.51
CA LEU A 176 12.46 5.17 4.12
C LEU A 176 13.50 6.03 3.38
N LYS A 177 13.89 7.18 3.95
CA LYS A 177 14.78 8.18 3.32
C LYS A 177 16.25 8.03 3.70
N GLN A 178 16.65 6.88 4.25
CA GLN A 178 18.04 6.70 4.69
C GLN A 178 19.00 6.49 3.53
N GLU A 179 20.16 7.13 3.60
CA GLU A 179 21.24 6.98 2.62
C GLU A 179 21.81 5.54 2.56
N HIS A 180 21.53 4.70 3.56
CA HIS A 180 22.00 3.32 3.63
C HIS A 180 20.87 2.35 4.04
N MET A 181 20.03 1.96 3.07
CA MET A 181 19.18 0.76 3.19
C MET A 181 19.93 -0.46 2.67
N TYR A 182 20.04 -1.50 3.50
CA TYR A 182 20.72 -2.74 3.14
C TYR A 182 19.80 -3.78 2.49
N TYR A 183 18.48 -3.56 2.51
CA TYR A 183 17.50 -4.37 1.78
C TYR A 183 16.27 -3.54 1.36
N PRO A 184 15.50 -3.97 0.35
CA PRO A 184 14.25 -3.31 -0.02
C PRO A 184 13.19 -3.45 1.09
N LYS A 185 12.95 -2.37 1.84
CA LYS A 185 11.95 -2.29 2.94
C LYS A 185 10.50 -2.16 2.44
N THR A 186 10.14 -2.84 1.37
CA THR A 186 8.78 -2.84 0.80
C THR A 186 8.20 -4.25 0.91
N ARG A 187 8.08 -4.75 2.15
CA ARG A 187 7.41 -6.02 2.47
C ARG A 187 5.92 -5.82 2.72
#